data_AF-A0A8S3XS92-F1
#
_entry.id   AF-A0A8S3XS92-F1
#
_cell.length_a   1.000
_cell.length_b   1.000
_cell.length_c   1.000
_cell.angle_alpha   90.00
_cell.angle_beta   90.00
_cell.angle_gamma   90.00
#
_symmetry.space_group_name_H-M   'P 1'
#
loop_
_entity.id
_entity.type
_entity.pdbx_description
1 polymer ?
#
loop_
_entity_poly.entity_id
_entity_poly.type
_entity_poly.pdbx_seq_one_letter_code
_entity_poly.pdbx_strand_id
1 'polypeptide(L)'
;MSRQEYRAAFLNYCNNQNTAALAAYYDSHNNYVQQLTATNAMIDQYHKHTLPTILQELEEILTDVTTAVSEAIYQGGEIITDKCNNQLRRYESLCAQSRAVSSTADLAHLARTLLNTQPPMRTPKRAFMPPYPPEPDDPPLDVAAETMPPVLRGEMLLDRMDIREARLNYEQLRKDAQDLEMQIKQLQDSLDSLSRSQSRNLESNLYSKVNEIQEELSLKKYDYRATQLHLAAVRAQAISSLSI
;
A
#
# COMPACT_ATOMS: atom_id res chain seq x y z
N MET A 1 33.51 32.59 -77.78
CA MET A 1 33.57 33.94 -78.36
C MET A 1 32.28 34.68 -78.11
N SER A 2 32.36 35.91 -77.63
CA SER A 2 31.19 36.73 -77.33
C SER A 2 30.59 37.34 -78.60
N ARG A 3 29.30 37.73 -78.55
CA ARG A 3 28.66 38.57 -79.60
C ARG A 3 29.52 39.78 -79.99
N GLN A 4 30.33 40.28 -79.06
CA GLN A 4 31.21 41.42 -79.23
C GLN A 4 32.35 41.13 -80.22
N GLU A 5 32.93 39.94 -80.19
CA GLU A 5 33.99 39.50 -81.12
C GLU A 5 33.44 39.28 -82.53
N TYR A 6 32.24 38.70 -82.64
CA TYR A 6 31.51 38.60 -83.91
C TYR A 6 31.23 39.98 -84.52
N ARG A 7 30.75 40.92 -83.70
CA ARG A 7 30.48 42.30 -84.13
C ARG A 7 31.77 43.04 -84.54
N ALA A 8 32.87 42.82 -83.81
CA ALA A 8 34.16 43.41 -84.14
C ALA A 8 34.71 42.91 -85.48
N ALA A 9 34.60 41.60 -85.74
CA ALA A 9 35.01 41.00 -87.01
C ALA A 9 34.16 41.50 -88.20
N PHE A 10 32.85 41.70 -87.99
CA PHE A 10 31.97 42.32 -88.99
C PHE A 10 32.40 43.74 -89.36
N LEU A 11 32.64 44.59 -88.35
CA LEU A 11 33.07 45.98 -88.57
C LEU A 11 34.44 46.05 -89.25
N ASN A 12 35.36 45.14 -88.88
CA ASN A 12 36.67 45.04 -89.51
C ASN A 12 36.56 44.68 -91.00
N TYR A 13 35.70 43.74 -91.37
CA TYR A 13 35.45 43.40 -92.77
C TYR A 13 34.83 44.57 -93.56
N CYS A 14 33.88 45.30 -92.98
CA CYS A 14 33.30 46.47 -93.63
C CYS A 14 34.34 47.56 -93.94
N ASN A 15 35.32 47.74 -93.05
CA ASN A 15 36.39 48.73 -93.22
C ASN A 15 37.53 48.23 -94.13
N ASN A 16 37.75 46.92 -94.22
CA ASN A 16 38.84 46.30 -94.98
C ASN A 16 38.34 45.07 -95.77
N GLN A 17 37.83 45.31 -96.99
CA GLN A 17 37.24 44.27 -97.84
C GLN A 17 38.33 43.41 -98.50
N ASN A 18 38.82 42.40 -97.78
CA ASN A 18 39.74 41.39 -98.29
C ASN A 18 39.34 39.97 -97.83
N THR A 19 39.93 38.96 -98.48
CA THR A 19 39.59 37.55 -98.28
C THR A 19 39.86 37.05 -96.85
N ALA A 20 40.91 37.56 -96.20
CA ALA A 20 41.26 37.15 -94.84
C ALA A 20 40.28 37.72 -93.79
N ALA A 21 39.87 38.99 -93.95
CA ALA A 21 38.88 39.61 -93.08
C ALA A 21 37.49 38.96 -93.22
N LEU A 22 37.13 38.50 -94.43
CA LEU A 22 35.90 37.75 -94.67
C LEU A 22 35.91 36.37 -93.97
N ALA A 23 37.03 35.64 -94.08
CA ALA A 23 37.19 34.35 -93.40
C ALA A 23 37.10 34.50 -91.87
N ALA A 24 37.79 35.48 -91.29
CA ALA A 24 37.73 35.76 -89.85
C ALA A 24 36.32 36.16 -89.39
N TYR A 25 35.58 36.91 -90.21
CA TYR A 25 34.17 37.22 -89.94
C TYR A 25 33.30 35.95 -89.92
N TYR A 26 33.41 35.08 -90.93
CA TYR A 26 32.67 33.81 -90.96
C TYR A 26 33.02 32.87 -89.80
N ASP A 27 34.30 32.76 -89.43
CA ASP A 27 34.70 31.96 -88.28
C ASP A 27 34.13 32.53 -86.97
N SER A 28 34.18 33.85 -86.79
CA SER A 28 33.58 34.49 -85.61
C SER A 28 32.05 34.33 -85.55
N HIS A 29 31.37 34.33 -86.70
CA HIS A 29 29.95 34.06 -86.82
C HIS A 29 29.63 32.63 -86.38
N ASN A 30 30.32 31.66 -86.98
CA ASN A 30 30.10 30.24 -86.72
C ASN A 30 30.35 29.92 -85.24
N ASN A 31 31.43 30.45 -84.66
CA ASN A 31 31.74 30.30 -83.26
C ASN A 31 30.67 30.93 -82.34
N TYR A 32 30.16 32.11 -82.70
CA TYR A 32 29.09 32.76 -81.92
C TYR A 32 27.78 31.95 -81.97
N VAL A 33 27.37 31.50 -83.15
CA VAL A 33 26.15 30.69 -83.33
C VAL A 33 26.26 29.38 -82.57
N GLN A 34 27.39 28.66 -82.69
CA GLN A 34 27.62 27.41 -81.95
C GLN A 34 27.52 27.63 -80.43
N GLN A 35 28.14 28.69 -79.90
CA GLN A 35 28.09 28.97 -78.47
C GLN A 35 26.69 29.39 -78.01
N LEU A 36 25.95 30.15 -78.82
CA LEU A 36 24.56 30.50 -78.53
C LEU A 36 23.68 29.24 -78.49
N THR A 37 23.82 28.35 -79.47
CA THR A 37 23.08 27.07 -79.50
C THR A 37 23.43 26.18 -78.32
N ALA A 38 24.71 26.05 -77.97
CA ALA A 38 25.15 25.28 -76.80
C ALA A 38 24.59 25.86 -75.49
N THR A 39 24.63 27.18 -75.33
CA THR A 39 24.11 27.86 -74.12
C THR A 39 22.60 27.69 -74.00
N ASN A 40 21.85 27.87 -75.10
CA ASN A 40 20.41 27.66 -75.10
C ASN A 40 20.04 26.20 -74.80
N ALA A 41 20.80 25.22 -75.33
CA ALA A 41 20.60 23.82 -75.01
C ALA A 41 20.86 23.51 -73.52
N MET A 42 21.89 24.12 -72.92
CA MET A 42 22.16 24.00 -71.47
C MET A 42 21.03 24.59 -70.63
N ILE A 43 20.52 25.78 -70.99
CA ILE A 43 19.40 26.43 -70.31
C ILE A 43 18.15 25.54 -70.38
N ASP A 44 17.85 24.99 -71.55
CA ASP A 44 16.74 24.07 -71.76
C ASP A 44 16.89 22.80 -70.91
N GLN A 45 18.08 22.19 -70.90
CA GLN A 45 18.35 21.00 -70.09
C GLN A 45 18.19 21.28 -68.60
N TYR A 46 18.73 22.42 -68.13
CA TYR A 46 18.67 22.81 -66.74
C TYR A 46 17.22 23.03 -66.27
N HIS A 47 16.44 23.83 -67.01
CA HIS A 47 15.09 24.18 -66.60
C HIS A 47 14.06 23.08 -66.83
N LYS A 48 14.20 22.28 -67.88
CA LYS A 48 13.23 21.23 -68.22
C LYS A 48 13.49 19.92 -67.48
N HIS A 49 14.73 19.65 -67.09
CA HIS A 49 15.11 18.33 -66.54
C HIS A 49 15.86 18.44 -65.21
N THR A 50 17.00 19.13 -65.18
CA THR A 50 17.89 19.08 -64.01
C THR A 50 17.26 19.69 -62.76
N LEU A 51 16.71 20.91 -62.85
CA LEU A 51 16.11 21.58 -61.71
C LEU A 51 14.85 20.85 -61.19
N PRO A 52 13.89 20.43 -62.04
CA PRO A 52 12.76 19.60 -61.59
C PRO A 52 13.18 18.32 -60.88
N THR A 53 14.20 17.61 -61.41
CA THR A 53 14.69 16.35 -60.81
C THR A 53 15.27 16.59 -59.41
N ILE A 54 16.11 17.62 -59.24
CA ILE A 54 16.69 17.96 -57.93
C ILE A 54 15.59 18.35 -56.92
N LEU A 55 14.56 19.08 -57.35
CA LEU A 55 13.45 19.45 -56.48
C LEU A 55 12.63 18.22 -56.05
N GLN A 56 12.42 17.27 -56.97
CA GLN A 56 11.75 16.01 -56.66
C GLN A 56 12.58 15.16 -55.67
N GLU A 57 13.88 15.01 -55.90
CA GLU A 57 14.77 14.30 -54.97
C GLU A 57 14.75 14.93 -53.56
N LEU A 58 14.69 16.27 -53.49
CA LEU A 58 14.60 16.99 -52.22
C LEU A 58 13.25 16.78 -51.51
N GLU A 59 12.15 16.72 -52.27
CA GLU A 59 10.82 16.40 -51.75
C GLU A 59 10.76 14.97 -51.20
N GLU A 60 11.34 14.00 -51.92
CA GLU A 60 11.42 12.60 -51.49
C GLU A 60 12.19 12.49 -50.16
N ILE A 61 13.38 13.11 -50.08
CA ILE A 61 14.19 13.11 -48.85
C ILE A 61 13.44 13.76 -47.68
N LEU A 62 12.78 14.90 -47.90
CA LEU A 62 12.03 15.58 -46.85
C LEU A 62 10.85 14.72 -46.35
N THR A 63 10.18 14.02 -47.25
CA THR A 63 9.06 13.13 -46.92
C THR A 63 9.54 11.94 -46.09
N ASP A 64 10.65 11.32 -46.48
CA ASP A 64 11.25 10.20 -45.76
C ASP A 64 11.67 10.60 -44.34
N VAL A 65 12.38 11.72 -44.21
CA VAL A 65 12.82 12.23 -42.90
C VAL A 65 11.63 12.58 -42.02
N THR A 66 10.61 13.24 -42.56
CA THR A 66 9.40 13.60 -41.80
C THR A 66 8.66 12.36 -41.31
N THR A 67 8.58 11.32 -42.14
CA THR A 67 7.96 10.05 -41.78
C THR A 67 8.75 9.35 -40.69
N ALA A 68 10.06 9.23 -40.86
CA ALA A 68 10.95 8.57 -39.89
C ALA A 68 10.93 9.26 -38.52
N VAL A 69 10.97 10.61 -38.49
CA VAL A 69 10.87 11.38 -37.24
C VAL A 69 9.51 11.19 -36.58
N SER A 70 8.42 11.22 -37.36
CA SER A 70 7.07 11.02 -36.83
C SER A 70 6.91 9.64 -36.19
N GLU A 71 7.42 8.59 -36.86
CA GLU A 71 7.39 7.23 -36.35
C GLU A 71 8.23 7.08 -35.08
N ALA A 72 9.43 7.67 -35.04
CA ALA A 72 10.29 7.64 -33.86
C ALA A 72 9.63 8.31 -32.64
N ILE A 73 8.97 9.44 -32.84
CA ILE A 73 8.22 10.13 -31.78
C ILE A 73 7.06 9.25 -31.29
N TYR A 74 6.30 8.66 -32.21
CA TYR A 74 5.19 7.77 -31.88
C TYR A 74 5.64 6.55 -31.08
N GLN A 75 6.67 5.83 -31.54
CA GLN A 75 7.23 4.69 -30.84
C GLN A 75 7.80 5.07 -29.46
N GLY A 76 8.43 6.25 -29.35
CA GLY A 76 8.88 6.79 -28.06
C GLY A 76 7.73 6.98 -27.07
N GLY A 77 6.58 7.47 -27.56
CA GLY A 77 5.34 7.61 -26.78
C GLY A 77 4.78 6.27 -26.31
N GLU A 78 4.73 5.27 -27.19
CA GLU A 78 4.28 3.91 -26.85
C GLU A 78 5.14 3.28 -25.75
N ILE A 79 6.46 3.36 -25.87
CA ILE A 79 7.40 2.82 -24.85
C ILE A 79 7.17 3.45 -23.48
N ILE A 80 6.96 4.77 -23.42
CA ILE A 80 6.70 5.47 -22.15
C ILE A 80 5.34 5.04 -21.60
N THR A 81 4.32 4.95 -22.45
CA THR A 81 2.97 4.52 -22.06
C THR A 81 2.99 3.11 -21.46
N ASP A 82 3.70 2.17 -22.09
CA ASP A 82 3.87 0.82 -21.58
C ASP A 82 4.58 0.78 -20.22
N LYS A 83 5.62 1.58 -20.04
CA LYS A 83 6.31 1.70 -18.75
C LYS A 83 5.36 2.21 -17.66
N CYS A 84 4.59 3.26 -17.94
CA CYS A 84 3.60 3.82 -17.03
C CYS A 84 2.52 2.80 -16.67
N ASN A 85 1.99 2.06 -17.64
CA ASN A 85 0.98 1.02 -17.42
C ASN A 85 1.50 -0.14 -16.57
N ASN A 86 2.74 -0.55 -16.80
CA ASN A 86 3.38 -1.58 -15.97
C ASN A 86 3.59 -1.10 -14.53
N GLN A 87 3.99 0.17 -14.34
CA GLN A 87 4.17 0.76 -13.02
C GLN A 87 2.83 0.92 -12.28
N LEU A 88 1.77 1.37 -12.98
CA LEU A 88 0.42 1.45 -12.46
C LEU A 88 -0.04 0.08 -11.94
N ARG A 89 0.05 -0.97 -12.76
CA ARG A 89 -0.32 -2.34 -12.36
C ARG A 89 0.42 -2.83 -11.12
N ARG A 90 1.71 -2.49 -10.99
CA ARG A 90 2.50 -2.82 -9.78
C ARG A 90 1.96 -2.10 -8.55
N TYR A 91 1.64 -0.81 -8.66
CA TYR A 91 1.06 -0.06 -7.53
C TYR A 91 -0.35 -0.52 -7.18
N GLU A 92 -1.18 -0.86 -8.17
CA GLU A 92 -2.50 -1.44 -7.93
C GLU A 92 -2.39 -2.76 -7.16
N SER A 93 -1.47 -3.64 -7.55
CA SER A 93 -1.18 -4.88 -6.84
C SER A 93 -0.72 -4.61 -5.40
N LEU A 94 0.16 -3.64 -5.18
CA LEU A 94 0.62 -3.27 -3.84
C LEU A 94 -0.53 -2.76 -2.96
N CYS A 95 -1.40 -1.91 -3.51
CA CYS A 95 -2.60 -1.42 -2.84
C CYS A 95 -3.60 -2.55 -2.54
N ALA A 96 -3.74 -3.52 -3.44
CA ALA A 96 -4.59 -4.68 -3.20
C ALA A 96 -4.05 -5.54 -2.05
N GLN A 97 -2.74 -5.79 -2.03
CA GLN A 97 -2.09 -6.55 -0.96
C GLN A 97 -2.19 -5.83 0.39
N SER A 98 -1.99 -4.50 0.44
CA SER A 98 -2.12 -3.75 1.68
C SER A 98 -3.55 -3.74 2.22
N ARG A 99 -4.57 -3.69 1.35
CA ARG A 99 -5.98 -3.84 1.74
C ARG A 99 -6.34 -5.27 2.16
N ALA A 100 -5.64 -6.27 1.65
CA ALA A 100 -5.85 -7.67 1.99
C ALA A 100 -5.28 -8.05 3.37
N VAL A 101 -4.46 -7.19 3.99
CA VAL A 101 -3.96 -7.39 5.35
C VAL A 101 -5.14 -7.49 6.31
N SER A 102 -5.21 -8.61 7.05
CA SER A 102 -6.32 -8.91 7.93
C SER A 102 -5.81 -9.49 9.25
N SER A 103 -5.87 -8.67 10.31
CA SER A 103 -5.44 -9.07 11.65
C SER A 103 -6.22 -10.27 12.19
N THR A 104 -7.50 -10.42 11.81
CA THR A 104 -8.32 -11.57 12.21
C THR A 104 -7.88 -12.85 11.52
N ALA A 105 -7.54 -12.79 10.23
CA ALA A 105 -6.98 -13.92 9.50
C ALA A 105 -5.60 -14.33 10.06
N ASP A 106 -4.75 -13.34 10.35
CA ASP A 106 -3.42 -13.56 10.92
C ASP A 106 -3.50 -14.21 12.31
N LEU A 107 -4.36 -13.69 13.20
CA LEU A 107 -4.57 -14.27 14.53
C LEU A 107 -5.16 -15.67 14.47
N ALA A 108 -6.10 -15.93 13.54
CA ALA A 108 -6.64 -17.26 13.34
C ALA A 108 -5.57 -18.23 12.84
N HIS A 109 -4.67 -17.77 11.97
CA HIS A 109 -3.56 -18.59 11.52
C HIS A 109 -2.57 -18.88 12.65
N LEU A 110 -2.18 -17.85 13.40
CA LEU A 110 -1.32 -17.97 14.58
C LEU A 110 -1.90 -18.95 15.60
N ALA A 111 -3.19 -18.83 15.91
CA ALA A 111 -3.89 -19.72 16.84
C ALA A 111 -3.81 -21.18 16.36
N ARG A 112 -4.05 -21.46 15.08
CA ARG A 112 -3.91 -22.82 14.52
C ARG A 112 -2.47 -23.36 14.57
N THR A 113 -1.48 -22.48 14.40
CA THR A 113 -0.06 -22.86 14.44
C THR A 113 0.42 -23.14 15.86
N LEU A 114 0.00 -22.33 16.84
CA LEU A 114 0.44 -22.43 18.23
C LEU A 114 -0.38 -23.43 19.04
N LEU A 115 -1.70 -23.41 18.86
CA LEU A 115 -2.61 -24.34 19.52
C LEU A 115 -2.67 -25.58 18.64
N ASN A 116 -1.70 -26.47 18.84
CA ASN A 116 -1.78 -27.82 18.31
C ASN A 116 -3.15 -28.41 18.68
N THR A 117 -3.78 -29.15 17.76
CA THR A 117 -5.18 -29.63 17.69
C THR A 117 -5.76 -30.35 18.94
N GLN A 118 -5.51 -29.88 20.15
CA GLN A 118 -6.15 -30.37 21.35
C GLN A 118 -7.54 -29.74 21.48
N PRO A 119 -8.58 -30.55 21.67
CA PRO A 119 -9.91 -30.01 21.95
C PRO A 119 -9.83 -29.13 23.21
N PRO A 120 -10.63 -28.04 23.28
CA PRO A 120 -10.63 -27.15 24.43
C PRO A 120 -10.89 -27.97 25.69
N MET A 121 -9.86 -28.11 26.54
CA MET A 121 -9.98 -28.80 27.81
C MET A 121 -11.00 -28.03 28.66
N ARG A 122 -11.96 -28.75 29.26
CA ARG A 122 -12.85 -28.13 30.25
C ARG A 122 -11.99 -27.53 31.35
N THR A 123 -12.25 -26.26 31.70
CA THR A 123 -11.53 -25.58 32.78
C THR A 123 -11.62 -26.43 34.05
N PRO A 124 -10.48 -26.88 34.62
CA PRO A 124 -10.50 -27.69 35.83
C PRO A 124 -11.06 -26.84 36.98
N LYS A 125 -12.15 -27.32 37.60
CA LYS A 125 -12.70 -26.71 38.82
C LYS A 125 -12.01 -27.33 40.03
N ARG A 126 -11.72 -26.51 41.05
CA ARG A 126 -11.22 -27.02 42.33
C ARG A 126 -12.38 -27.68 43.08
N ALA A 127 -12.19 -28.92 43.50
CA ALA A 127 -13.13 -29.61 44.37
C ALA A 127 -12.78 -29.32 45.84
N PHE A 128 -13.78 -29.38 46.71
CA PHE A 128 -13.52 -29.46 48.15
C PHE A 128 -12.78 -30.79 48.43
N MET A 129 -11.63 -30.70 49.12
CA MET A 129 -10.86 -31.86 49.54
C MET A 129 -10.95 -31.96 51.07
N PRO A 130 -11.69 -32.94 51.62
CA PRO A 130 -11.71 -33.16 53.05
C PRO A 130 -10.31 -33.58 53.54
N PRO A 131 -9.93 -33.27 54.78
CA PRO A 131 -8.63 -33.66 55.35
C PRO A 131 -8.48 -35.19 55.57
N TYR A 132 -9.55 -35.96 55.35
CA TYR A 132 -9.58 -37.42 55.45
C TYR A 132 -10.38 -38.01 54.28
N PRO A 133 -9.98 -39.16 53.68
CA PRO A 133 -8.83 -40.01 54.05
C PRO A 133 -7.46 -39.39 53.73
N PRO A 134 -6.41 -39.71 54.51
CA PRO A 134 -5.04 -39.25 54.27
C PRO A 134 -4.58 -39.64 52.87
N GLU A 135 -3.69 -38.83 52.29
CA GLU A 135 -3.04 -39.18 51.04
C GLU A 135 -2.11 -40.39 51.26
N PRO A 136 -1.79 -41.18 50.21
CA PRO A 136 -1.02 -42.42 50.35
C PRO A 136 0.35 -42.26 51.04
N ASP A 137 0.91 -41.05 51.01
CA ASP A 137 2.22 -40.69 51.58
C ASP A 137 2.13 -40.09 53.00
N ASP A 138 0.92 -39.87 53.52
CA ASP A 138 0.75 -39.31 54.86
C ASP A 138 1.07 -40.36 55.95
N PRO A 139 1.75 -39.97 57.05
CA PRO A 139 2.03 -40.87 58.16
C PRO A 139 0.74 -41.38 58.81
N PRO A 140 0.72 -42.62 59.35
CA PRO A 140 -0.46 -43.17 60.01
C PRO A 140 -0.89 -42.28 61.18
N LEU A 141 -2.15 -41.83 61.16
CA LEU A 141 -2.76 -41.11 62.27
C LEU A 141 -3.01 -42.08 63.45
N ASP A 142 -2.28 -41.90 64.55
CA ASP A 142 -2.46 -42.66 65.80
C ASP A 142 -3.58 -42.04 66.65
N VAL A 143 -4.78 -41.98 66.09
CA VAL A 143 -5.97 -41.41 66.73
C VAL A 143 -7.08 -42.46 66.68
N ALA A 144 -7.67 -42.78 67.84
CA ALA A 144 -8.77 -43.74 67.90
C ALA A 144 -9.95 -43.25 67.02
N ALA A 145 -10.58 -44.16 66.27
CA ALA A 145 -11.69 -43.82 65.38
C ALA A 145 -12.86 -43.13 66.12
N GLU A 146 -13.03 -43.43 67.41
CA GLU A 146 -14.05 -42.86 68.29
C GLU A 146 -13.76 -41.40 68.71
N THR A 147 -12.51 -40.94 68.61
CA THR A 147 -12.12 -39.56 68.93
C THR A 147 -11.93 -38.69 67.69
N MET A 148 -12.15 -39.22 66.48
CA MET A 148 -12.06 -38.43 65.25
C MET A 148 -13.25 -37.48 65.08
N PRO A 149 -13.02 -36.22 64.67
CA PRO A 149 -14.09 -35.29 64.37
C PRO A 149 -14.92 -35.72 63.14
N PRO A 150 -16.20 -35.31 63.04
CA PRO A 150 -17.04 -35.65 61.90
C PRO A 150 -16.47 -35.09 60.59
N VAL A 151 -16.55 -35.89 59.52
CA VAL A 151 -16.11 -35.47 58.18
C VAL A 151 -17.04 -34.39 57.65
N LEU A 152 -16.49 -33.21 57.41
CA LEU A 152 -17.21 -32.05 56.88
C LEU A 152 -17.32 -32.13 55.35
N ARG A 153 -18.35 -31.46 54.81
CA ARG A 153 -18.58 -31.29 53.38
C ARG A 153 -18.27 -29.85 52.96
N GLY A 154 -18.30 -29.58 51.66
CA GLY A 154 -18.12 -28.22 51.10
C GLY A 154 -19.31 -27.29 51.35
N GLU A 155 -19.79 -27.25 52.59
CA GLU A 155 -20.95 -26.49 53.05
C GLU A 155 -20.52 -25.64 54.26
N MET A 156 -21.21 -24.51 54.48
CA MET A 156 -20.93 -23.66 55.64
C MET A 156 -21.54 -24.27 56.91
N LEU A 157 -20.76 -24.31 58.00
CA LEU A 157 -21.25 -24.67 59.33
C LEU A 157 -21.71 -23.42 60.08
N LEU A 158 -22.80 -23.53 60.83
CA LEU A 158 -23.23 -22.48 61.77
C LEU A 158 -23.54 -23.07 63.14
N ASP A 159 -22.85 -22.59 64.17
CA ASP A 159 -23.32 -22.70 65.55
C ASP A 159 -24.06 -21.41 65.98
N ARG A 160 -24.74 -21.41 67.14
CA ARG A 160 -25.49 -20.27 67.69
C ARG A 160 -24.65 -19.00 67.87
N MET A 161 -23.33 -19.11 67.99
CA MET A 161 -22.41 -17.96 68.00
C MET A 161 -22.07 -17.47 66.57
N ASP A 162 -22.01 -18.38 65.58
CA ASP A 162 -21.65 -18.08 64.18
C ASP A 162 -22.74 -17.37 63.38
N ILE A 163 -24.02 -17.49 63.78
CA ILE A 163 -25.14 -16.88 63.02
C ILE A 163 -25.04 -15.35 62.99
N ARG A 164 -24.54 -14.72 64.06
CA ARG A 164 -24.36 -13.26 64.09
C ARG A 164 -23.19 -12.83 63.20
N GLU A 165 -22.08 -13.54 63.25
CA GLU A 165 -20.89 -13.27 62.44
C GLU A 165 -21.17 -13.51 60.95
N ALA A 166 -21.88 -14.59 60.60
CA ALA A 166 -22.29 -14.89 59.23
C ALA A 166 -23.17 -13.78 58.64
N ARG A 167 -24.09 -13.20 59.44
CA ARG A 167 -24.92 -12.06 59.02
C ARG A 167 -24.10 -10.79 58.79
N LEU A 168 -23.18 -10.47 59.68
CA LEU A 168 -22.28 -9.32 59.51
C LEU A 168 -21.38 -9.47 58.27
N ASN A 169 -20.82 -10.67 58.07
CA ASN A 169 -20.02 -10.98 56.88
C ASN A 169 -20.85 -10.89 55.60
N TYR A 170 -22.10 -11.35 55.61
CA TYR A 170 -23.00 -11.20 54.48
C TYR A 170 -23.29 -9.73 54.16
N GLU A 171 -23.58 -8.90 55.16
CA GLU A 171 -23.82 -7.46 54.96
C GLU A 171 -22.59 -6.76 54.39
N GLN A 172 -21.39 -7.12 54.86
CA GLN A 172 -20.13 -6.63 54.32
C GLN A 172 -19.94 -7.06 52.85
N LEU A 173 -20.10 -8.34 52.54
CA LEU A 173 -20.00 -8.87 51.16
C LEU A 173 -21.02 -8.21 50.22
N ARG A 174 -22.23 -7.92 50.72
CA ARG A 174 -23.26 -7.20 49.95
C ARG A 174 -22.82 -5.78 49.63
N LYS A 175 -22.24 -5.07 50.59
CA LYS A 175 -21.71 -3.72 50.38
C LYS A 175 -20.54 -3.75 49.39
N ASP A 176 -19.59 -4.66 49.58
CA ASP A 176 -18.43 -4.81 48.69
C ASP A 176 -18.88 -5.12 47.25
N ALA A 177 -19.91 -5.95 47.08
CA ALA A 177 -20.49 -6.22 45.76
C ALA A 177 -21.08 -4.97 45.10
N GLN A 178 -21.78 -4.12 45.86
CA GLN A 178 -22.32 -2.85 45.35
C GLN A 178 -21.22 -1.86 44.95
N ASP A 179 -20.17 -1.76 45.76
CA ASP A 179 -19.02 -0.90 45.47
C ASP A 179 -18.28 -1.37 44.21
N LEU A 180 -18.08 -2.69 44.06
CA LEU A 180 -17.49 -3.29 42.86
C LEU A 180 -18.37 -3.09 41.61
N GLU A 181 -19.70 -3.20 41.72
CA GLU A 181 -20.63 -2.90 40.63
C GLU A 181 -20.54 -1.44 40.18
N MET A 182 -20.44 -0.51 41.13
CA MET A 182 -20.25 0.91 40.83
C MET A 182 -18.90 1.15 40.14
N GLN A 183 -17.83 0.51 40.62
CA GLN A 183 -16.51 0.62 40.00
C GLN A 183 -16.49 0.05 38.57
N ILE A 184 -17.16 -1.08 38.33
CA ILE A 184 -17.34 -1.66 36.99
C ILE A 184 -18.02 -0.66 36.06
N LYS A 185 -19.09 0.00 36.53
CA LYS A 185 -19.79 1.02 35.72
C LYS A 185 -18.88 2.20 35.38
N GLN A 186 -18.13 2.72 36.35
CA GLN A 186 -17.17 3.80 36.11
C GLN A 186 -16.07 3.41 35.12
N LEU A 187 -15.55 2.17 35.21
CA LEU A 187 -14.55 1.65 34.29
C LEU A 187 -15.12 1.50 32.87
N GLN A 188 -16.38 1.06 32.72
CA GLN A 188 -17.05 1.00 31.41
C GLN A 188 -17.21 2.38 30.78
N ASP A 189 -17.72 3.36 31.54
CA ASP A 189 -17.90 4.72 31.05
C ASP A 189 -16.56 5.35 30.63
N SER A 190 -15.50 5.08 31.39
CA SER A 190 -14.14 5.51 31.07
C SER A 190 -13.60 4.84 29.80
N LEU A 191 -13.83 3.54 29.62
CA LEU A 191 -13.42 2.80 28.43
C LEU A 191 -14.12 3.32 27.17
N ASP A 192 -15.42 3.60 27.26
CA ASP A 192 -16.19 4.17 26.15
C ASP A 192 -15.70 5.57 25.78
N SER A 193 -15.34 6.37 26.77
CA SER A 193 -14.74 7.70 26.55
C SER A 193 -13.39 7.60 25.83
N LEU A 194 -12.49 6.71 26.29
CA LEU A 194 -11.20 6.48 25.65
C LEU A 194 -11.36 5.94 24.23
N SER A 195 -12.29 4.99 24.00
CA SER A 195 -12.55 4.45 22.67
C SER A 195 -13.03 5.53 21.69
N ARG A 196 -13.94 6.42 22.11
CA ARG A 196 -14.37 7.57 21.30
C ARG A 196 -13.22 8.55 21.04
N SER A 197 -12.36 8.78 22.04
CA SER A 197 -11.16 9.62 21.88
C SER A 197 -10.19 9.00 20.86
N GLN A 198 -9.95 7.70 20.95
CA GLN A 198 -9.07 6.97 20.04
C GLN A 198 -9.56 7.08 18.59
N SER A 199 -10.85 6.86 18.32
CA SER A 199 -11.42 7.00 16.97
C SER A 199 -11.22 8.41 16.40
N ARG A 200 -11.45 9.45 17.19
CA ARG A 200 -11.22 10.85 16.76
C ARG A 200 -9.75 11.13 16.44
N ASN A 201 -8.82 10.59 17.23
CA ASN A 201 -7.39 10.75 16.98
C ASN A 201 -6.93 9.97 15.74
N LEU A 202 -7.52 8.79 15.48
CA LEU A 202 -7.29 8.02 14.24
C LEU A 202 -7.77 8.80 13.00
N GLU A 203 -8.98 9.36 13.03
CA GLU A 203 -9.52 10.20 11.96
C GLU A 203 -8.64 11.44 11.71
N SER A 204 -8.03 11.96 12.78
CA SER A 204 -7.11 13.11 12.72
C SER A 204 -5.66 12.72 12.39
N ASN A 205 -5.36 11.45 12.10
CA ASN A 205 -4.00 10.93 11.82
C ASN A 205 -2.97 11.18 12.94
N LEU A 206 -3.40 11.30 14.20
CA LEU A 206 -2.54 11.54 15.36
C LEU A 206 -2.03 10.23 15.98
N TYR A 207 -1.26 9.46 15.21
CA TYR A 207 -0.85 8.10 15.59
C TYR A 207 -0.10 7.98 16.93
N SER A 208 0.70 8.98 17.31
CA SER A 208 1.36 8.99 18.63
C SER A 208 0.36 8.98 19.79
N LYS A 209 -0.68 9.82 19.69
CA LYS A 209 -1.75 9.89 20.70
C LYS A 209 -2.61 8.63 20.70
N VAL A 210 -2.83 8.04 19.53
CA VAL A 210 -3.54 6.75 19.41
C VAL A 210 -2.79 5.66 20.17
N ASN A 211 -1.46 5.62 20.09
CA ASN A 211 -0.65 4.65 20.82
C ASN A 211 -0.73 4.85 22.34
N GLU A 212 -0.61 6.10 22.82
CA GLU A 212 -0.76 6.42 24.25
C GLU A 212 -2.14 5.99 24.78
N ILE A 213 -3.22 6.34 24.06
CA ILE A 213 -4.58 5.93 24.43
C ILE A 213 -4.75 4.41 24.39
N GLN A 214 -4.13 3.73 23.43
CA GLN A 214 -4.20 2.27 23.31
C GLN A 214 -3.57 1.56 24.53
N GLU A 215 -2.48 2.10 25.07
CA GLU A 215 -1.86 1.59 26.30
C GLU A 215 -2.80 1.78 27.50
N GLU A 216 -3.34 2.99 27.69
CA GLU A 216 -4.28 3.28 28.77
C GLU A 216 -5.55 2.40 28.69
N LEU A 217 -6.07 2.22 27.47
CA LEU A 217 -7.24 1.40 27.21
C LEU A 217 -6.98 -0.09 27.50
N SER A 218 -5.76 -0.56 27.31
CA SER A 218 -5.35 -1.93 27.66
C SER A 218 -5.29 -2.13 29.18
N LEU A 219 -4.71 -1.16 29.91
CA LEU A 219 -4.67 -1.18 31.38
C LEU A 219 -6.07 -1.13 31.99
N LYS A 220 -6.94 -0.22 31.52
CA LYS A 220 -8.33 -0.15 32.02
C LYS A 220 -9.15 -1.38 31.68
N LYS A 221 -8.92 -2.01 30.51
CA LYS A 221 -9.55 -3.31 30.18
C LYS A 221 -9.11 -4.39 31.16
N TYR A 222 -7.84 -4.42 31.53
CA TYR A 222 -7.34 -5.35 32.53
C TYR A 222 -8.03 -5.13 33.89
N ASP A 223 -8.04 -3.89 34.39
CA ASP A 223 -8.69 -3.54 35.67
C ASP A 223 -10.17 -3.90 35.65
N TYR A 224 -10.88 -3.57 34.58
CA TYR A 224 -12.29 -3.94 34.39
C TYR A 224 -12.51 -5.45 34.51
N ARG A 225 -11.66 -6.27 33.86
CA ARG A 225 -11.76 -7.73 33.95
C ARG A 225 -11.41 -8.26 35.34
N ALA A 226 -10.40 -7.68 36.00
CA ALA A 226 -10.03 -8.03 37.36
C ALA A 226 -11.17 -7.75 38.35
N THR A 227 -11.81 -6.58 38.26
CA THR A 227 -12.98 -6.21 39.07
C THR A 227 -14.18 -7.11 38.77
N GLN A 228 -14.42 -7.49 37.51
CA GLN A 228 -15.46 -8.47 37.17
C GLN A 228 -15.22 -9.83 37.83
N LEU A 229 -13.97 -10.31 37.82
CA LEU A 229 -13.59 -11.56 38.46
C LEU A 229 -13.78 -11.48 39.98
N HIS A 230 -13.39 -10.36 40.59
CA HIS A 230 -13.56 -10.12 42.02
C HIS A 230 -15.05 -10.06 42.40
N LEU A 231 -15.87 -9.33 41.66
CA LEU A 231 -17.32 -9.28 41.89
C LEU A 231 -17.96 -10.67 41.79
N ALA A 232 -17.53 -11.49 40.82
CA ALA A 232 -18.03 -12.87 40.69
C ALA A 232 -17.68 -13.71 41.93
N ALA A 233 -16.47 -13.55 42.49
CA ALA A 233 -16.06 -14.22 43.71
C ALA A 233 -16.87 -13.75 44.94
N VAL A 234 -17.02 -12.43 45.14
CA VAL A 234 -17.80 -11.87 46.26
C VAL A 234 -19.27 -12.29 46.19
N ARG A 235 -19.87 -12.27 44.99
CA ARG A 235 -21.25 -12.76 44.80
C ARG A 235 -21.38 -14.24 45.11
N ALA A 236 -20.42 -15.07 44.69
CA ALA A 236 -20.43 -16.50 45.02
C ALA A 236 -20.33 -16.74 46.54
N GLN A 237 -19.47 -15.99 47.23
CA GLN A 237 -19.36 -16.02 48.70
C GLN A 237 -20.64 -15.55 49.38
N ALA A 238 -21.27 -14.48 48.88
CA ALA A 238 -22.53 -13.98 49.42
C ALA A 238 -23.66 -15.01 49.26
N ILE A 239 -23.70 -15.75 48.15
CA ILE A 239 -24.68 -16.83 47.89
C ILE A 239 -24.46 -18.02 48.83
N SER A 240 -23.20 -18.42 49.07
CA SER A 240 -22.91 -19.48 50.05
C SER A 240 -23.33 -19.06 51.46
N SER A 241 -23.20 -17.77 51.80
CA SER A 241 -23.68 -17.21 53.06
C SER A 241 -25.21 -17.09 53.16
N LEU A 242 -25.95 -17.22 52.05
CA LEU A 242 -27.42 -17.09 51.96
C LEU A 242 -28.13 -18.42 51.79
N SER A 243 -27.42 -19.47 51.36
CA SER A 243 -27.93 -20.85 51.25
C SER A 243 -27.99 -21.55 52.62
N ILE A 244 -28.05 -20.72 53.67
CA ILE A 244 -28.11 -20.99 55.11
C ILE A 244 -29.56 -20.83 55.55
#